data_AF-M0CGR8-F1
#
_entry.id   AF-M0CGR8-F1
#
_cell.length_a   1.000
_cell.length_b   1.000
_cell.length_c   1.000
_cell.angle_alpha   90.00
_cell.angle_beta   90.00
_cell.angle_gamma   90.00
#
_symmetry.space_group_name_H-M   'P 1'
#
loop_
_entity.id
_entity.type
_entity.pdbx_description
1 polymer ?
#
loop_
_entity_poly.entity_id
_entity_poly.type
_entity_poly.pdbx_seq_one_letter_code
_entity_poly.pdbx_strand_id
1 'polypeptide(L)'
;MALFEESETDVELDLPVEPDELLFPDVYVGLEIGLLAPGDGIVTDRHHASSERYEADDPQNQIRGQISPFTLSGWLRHGCEQVVQVAGGSACHPGPQNADFMRSDVYERDLESGYHEKGSCTDETDAGCVVYDLFGGFQDRPGKLLRRPIRFSPIRSQVDVLNGEAEAHYRQISNQVRSRNAEDGGQPLRHADRDVVGNLSGTWKLTLRESKPEFVGLLLEAVAFLDAHASEFEFQLGGARNFGGGMADAWVINPLYSEREVRRVFNQAQGATQAMAEKDDVWTKECRDEFVRALQGRVAAHDGDVPMPGGDG
;
A
#
# COMPACT_ATOMS: atom_id res chain seq x y z
N MET A 1 27.07 -6.75 -10.27
CA MET A 1 25.81 -7.17 -10.94
C MET A 1 24.83 -6.06 -10.60
N ALA A 2 24.29 -5.34 -11.58
CA ALA A 2 23.44 -4.18 -11.27
C ALA A 2 22.21 -4.64 -10.46
N LEU A 3 21.94 -3.97 -9.34
CA LEU A 3 20.77 -4.24 -8.49
C LEU A 3 19.47 -3.89 -9.22
N PHE A 4 19.54 -2.92 -10.12
CA PHE A 4 18.45 -2.47 -10.97
C PHE A 4 18.67 -2.94 -12.41
N GLU A 5 17.60 -3.38 -13.05
CA GLU A 5 17.59 -3.58 -14.51
C GLU A 5 17.67 -2.21 -15.20
N GLU A 6 18.12 -2.18 -16.46
CA GLU A 6 18.04 -0.96 -17.27
C GLU A 6 16.60 -0.46 -17.25
N SER A 7 16.44 0.78 -16.81
CA SER A 7 15.12 1.42 -16.79
C SER A 7 14.60 1.44 -18.22
N GLU A 8 13.29 1.28 -18.41
CA GLU A 8 12.68 1.40 -19.73
C GLU A 8 12.59 2.87 -20.19
N THR A 9 13.34 3.76 -19.54
CA THR A 9 13.54 5.17 -19.86
C THR A 9 15.03 5.51 -19.87
N ASP A 10 15.42 6.56 -20.58
CA ASP A 10 16.82 7.04 -20.63
C ASP A 10 17.29 7.73 -19.33
N VAL A 11 16.61 7.49 -18.20
CA VAL A 11 16.98 8.09 -16.90
C VAL A 11 18.03 7.22 -16.22
N GLU A 12 19.28 7.70 -16.21
CA GLU A 12 20.37 7.07 -15.47
C GLU A 12 20.17 7.28 -13.96
N LEU A 13 20.24 6.20 -13.20
CA LEU A 13 20.14 6.23 -11.74
C LEU A 13 21.52 6.53 -11.15
N ASP A 14 21.72 7.76 -10.67
CA ASP A 14 22.96 8.20 -10.02
C ASP A 14 22.78 8.25 -8.51
N LEU A 15 23.27 7.23 -7.79
CA LEU A 15 23.19 7.16 -6.34
C LEU A 15 24.57 7.34 -5.71
N PRO A 16 24.69 8.08 -4.58
CA PRO A 16 25.96 8.25 -3.87
C PRO A 16 26.38 7.00 -3.07
N VAL A 17 25.63 5.90 -3.19
CA VAL A 17 25.82 4.65 -2.46
C VAL A 17 25.88 3.47 -3.43
N GLU A 18 26.58 2.42 -3.02
CA GLU A 18 26.60 1.19 -3.80
C GLU A 18 25.25 0.47 -3.71
N PRO A 19 24.79 -0.18 -4.80
CA PRO A 19 23.47 -0.81 -4.81
C PRO A 19 23.29 -1.93 -3.77
N ASP A 20 24.36 -2.60 -3.32
CA ASP A 20 24.31 -3.63 -2.28
C ASP A 20 24.18 -3.09 -0.86
N GLU A 21 24.28 -1.76 -0.67
CA GLU A 21 24.00 -1.09 0.60
C GLU A 21 22.49 -0.88 0.86
N LEU A 22 21.66 -1.10 -0.16
CA LEU A 22 20.21 -0.91 -0.10
C LEU A 22 19.48 -2.21 0.27
N LEU A 23 18.34 -2.09 0.96
CA LEU A 23 17.47 -3.22 1.33
C LEU A 23 16.77 -3.91 0.15
N PHE A 24 16.97 -3.43 -1.08
CA PHE A 24 16.36 -4.02 -2.27
C PHE A 24 16.80 -5.48 -2.48
N PRO A 25 15.94 -6.34 -3.09
CA PRO A 25 14.66 -6.01 -3.73
C PRO A 25 13.47 -5.83 -2.76
N ASP A 26 13.70 -5.92 -1.45
CA ASP A 26 12.66 -5.77 -0.46
C ASP A 26 12.41 -4.29 -0.12
N VAL A 27 11.14 -3.87 -0.23
CA VAL A 27 10.66 -2.57 0.22
C VAL A 27 9.79 -2.79 1.44
N TYR A 28 10.21 -2.22 2.57
CA TYR A 28 9.46 -2.31 3.82
C TYR A 28 8.60 -1.05 3.96
N VAL A 29 7.29 -1.24 3.99
CA VAL A 29 6.34 -0.18 4.32
C VAL A 29 6.03 -0.28 5.81
N GLY A 30 6.40 0.73 6.60
CA GLY A 30 5.97 0.87 7.98
C GLY A 30 4.49 1.24 8.03
N LEU A 31 3.77 0.65 8.99
CA LEU A 31 2.34 0.89 9.19
C LEU A 31 2.05 1.03 10.68
N GLU A 32 1.36 2.11 11.04
CA GLU A 32 0.70 2.29 12.32
C GLU A 32 -0.80 2.52 12.11
N ILE A 33 -1.64 1.73 12.76
CA ILE A 33 -3.10 1.79 12.60
C ILE A 33 -3.74 1.67 13.98
N GLY A 34 -4.35 2.77 14.45
CA GLY A 34 -5.01 2.80 15.75
C GLY A 34 -6.18 1.81 15.83
N LEU A 35 -7.02 1.80 14.80
CA LEU A 35 -8.16 0.90 14.68
C LEU A 35 -8.39 0.52 13.22
N LEU A 36 -8.43 -0.77 12.96
CA LEU A 36 -8.72 -1.35 11.65
C LEU A 36 -9.98 -2.20 11.78
N ALA A 37 -11.11 -1.65 11.32
CA ALA A 37 -12.38 -2.36 11.30
C ALA A 37 -12.39 -3.36 10.13
N PRO A 38 -12.36 -4.67 10.36
CA PRO A 38 -12.13 -5.68 9.34
C PRO A 38 -13.41 -5.90 8.54
N GLY A 39 -13.41 -5.52 7.27
CA GLY A 39 -14.27 -6.16 6.27
C GLY A 39 -13.83 -7.61 5.98
N ASP A 40 -14.11 -8.10 4.77
CA ASP A 40 -13.73 -9.46 4.32
C ASP A 40 -12.19 -9.67 4.17
N GLY A 41 -11.40 -8.64 4.48
CA GLY A 41 -9.96 -8.57 4.22
C GLY A 41 -9.04 -9.00 5.36
N ILE A 42 -9.54 -9.31 6.56
CA ILE A 42 -8.71 -9.81 7.67
C ILE A 42 -9.10 -11.24 7.99
N VAL A 43 -8.15 -12.15 7.83
CA VAL A 43 -8.33 -13.55 8.17
C VAL A 43 -7.65 -13.79 9.51
N THR A 44 -8.43 -14.23 10.48
CA THR A 44 -7.93 -14.60 11.81
C THR A 44 -7.64 -16.11 11.81
N ASP A 45 -6.71 -16.62 12.64
CA ASP A 45 -6.57 -18.08 12.77
C ASP A 45 -7.76 -18.73 13.51
N ARG A 46 -8.84 -17.97 13.80
CA ARG A 46 -10.13 -18.49 14.25
C ARG A 46 -10.77 -19.28 13.10
N HIS A 47 -10.40 -20.56 13.00
CA HIS A 47 -11.16 -21.53 12.21
C HIS A 47 -12.61 -21.57 12.69
N HIS A 48 -13.56 -21.01 11.91
CA HIS A 48 -14.98 -21.41 11.78
C HIS A 48 -15.82 -21.74 13.04
N ALA A 49 -15.36 -21.46 14.25
CA ALA A 49 -16.08 -21.77 15.48
C ALA A 49 -16.81 -20.51 16.00
N SER A 50 -18.06 -20.40 15.54
CA SER A 50 -19.18 -19.57 16.04
C SER A 50 -18.84 -18.17 16.56
N SER A 51 -19.38 -17.14 15.88
CA SER A 51 -19.44 -15.74 16.32
C SER A 51 -20.10 -15.50 17.70
N GLU A 52 -20.64 -16.52 18.34
CA GLU A 52 -21.39 -16.44 19.61
C GLU A 52 -20.56 -16.83 20.85
N ARG A 53 -19.29 -17.23 20.71
CA ARG A 53 -18.43 -17.59 21.85
C ARG A 53 -17.27 -16.61 21.97
N TYR A 54 -17.47 -15.53 22.71
CA TYR A 54 -16.43 -14.62 23.13
C TYR A 54 -16.32 -14.71 24.66
N GLU A 55 -15.24 -15.30 25.15
CA GLU A 55 -14.86 -15.25 26.57
C GLU A 55 -13.54 -14.48 26.68
N ALA A 56 -13.52 -13.38 27.42
CA ALA A 56 -12.39 -12.42 27.44
C ALA A 56 -11.04 -13.04 27.87
N ASP A 57 -11.07 -14.20 28.51
CA ASP A 57 -9.94 -14.97 29.01
C ASP A 57 -9.63 -16.23 28.19
N ASP A 58 -10.34 -16.48 27.08
CA ASP A 58 -10.04 -17.61 26.20
C ASP A 58 -8.61 -17.44 25.62
N PRO A 59 -7.71 -18.44 25.77
CA PRO A 59 -6.41 -18.44 25.11
C PRO A 59 -6.51 -18.30 23.58
N GLN A 60 -7.65 -18.72 22.99
CA GLN A 60 -8.02 -18.49 21.58
C GLN A 60 -8.50 -17.05 21.29
N ASN A 61 -8.42 -16.12 22.23
CA ASN A 61 -8.56 -14.68 21.96
C ASN A 61 -7.19 -13.96 21.97
N GLN A 62 -6.09 -14.71 22.14
CA GLN A 62 -4.70 -14.27 21.93
C GLN A 62 -4.18 -14.60 20.52
N ILE A 63 -5.09 -14.86 19.57
CA ILE A 63 -4.74 -15.44 18.28
C ILE A 63 -4.01 -14.41 17.42
N ARG A 64 -3.05 -14.91 16.65
CA ARG A 64 -2.45 -14.20 15.53
C ARG A 64 -3.50 -13.94 14.45
N GLY A 65 -3.12 -13.22 13.41
CA GLY A 65 -3.98 -13.07 12.25
C GLY A 65 -3.20 -12.59 11.07
N GLN A 66 -3.92 -12.34 9.99
CA GLN A 66 -3.34 -11.73 8.82
C GLN A 66 -4.27 -10.70 8.19
N ILE A 67 -3.68 -9.61 7.73
CA ILE A 67 -4.32 -8.73 6.76
C ILE A 67 -4.07 -9.32 5.38
N SER A 68 -5.16 -9.55 4.64
CA SER A 68 -5.14 -10.16 3.32
C SER A 68 -4.28 -9.35 2.35
N PRO A 69 -3.47 -10.03 1.52
CA PRO A 69 -2.70 -9.36 0.48
C PRO A 69 -3.61 -8.67 -0.53
N PHE A 70 -4.86 -9.11 -0.71
CA PHE A 70 -5.81 -8.47 -1.63
C PHE A 70 -6.21 -7.07 -1.16
N THR A 71 -6.50 -6.91 0.13
CA THR A 71 -6.87 -5.60 0.71
C THR A 71 -5.70 -4.62 0.62
N LEU A 72 -4.51 -5.05 1.02
CA LEU A 72 -3.30 -4.25 0.96
C LEU A 72 -2.92 -3.92 -0.49
N SER A 73 -3.04 -4.89 -1.40
CA SER A 73 -2.77 -4.69 -2.82
C SER A 73 -3.74 -3.70 -3.46
N GLY A 74 -5.03 -3.76 -3.13
CA GLY A 74 -6.03 -2.82 -3.65
C GLY A 74 -5.78 -1.41 -3.16
N TRP A 75 -5.48 -1.26 -1.87
CA TRP A 75 -5.14 0.02 -1.24
C TRP A 75 -3.89 0.65 -1.85
N LEU A 76 -2.78 -0.10 -1.93
CA LEU A 76 -1.55 0.39 -2.55
C LEU A 76 -1.73 0.72 -4.02
N ARG A 77 -2.41 -0.15 -4.79
CA ARG A 77 -2.68 0.10 -6.22
C ARG A 77 -3.46 1.39 -6.41
N HIS A 78 -4.42 1.67 -5.54
CA HIS A 78 -5.20 2.91 -5.62
C HIS A 78 -4.33 4.16 -5.38
N GLY A 79 -3.42 4.11 -4.40
CA GLY A 79 -2.42 5.17 -4.23
C GLY A 79 -1.53 5.36 -5.46
N CYS A 80 -1.08 4.27 -6.07
CA CYS A 80 -0.30 4.33 -7.31
C CYS A 80 -1.07 4.95 -8.48
N GLU A 81 -2.36 4.62 -8.63
CA GLU A 81 -3.23 5.22 -9.66
C GLU A 81 -3.33 6.74 -9.47
N GLN A 82 -3.56 7.18 -8.23
CA GLN A 82 -3.68 8.60 -7.91
C GLN A 82 -2.38 9.37 -8.17
N VAL A 83 -1.23 8.81 -7.81
CA VAL A 83 0.07 9.44 -8.10
C VAL A 83 0.27 9.68 -9.60
N VAL A 84 -0.04 8.68 -10.43
CA VAL A 84 0.07 8.82 -11.89
C VAL A 84 -0.91 9.88 -12.42
N GLN A 85 -2.16 9.87 -11.94
CA GLN A 85 -3.19 10.83 -12.35
C GLN A 85 -2.87 12.27 -11.92
N VAL A 86 -2.36 12.47 -10.70
CA VAL A 86 -1.92 13.78 -10.20
C VAL A 86 -0.74 14.32 -11.00
N ALA A 87 0.14 13.44 -11.48
CA ALA A 87 1.21 13.79 -12.41
C ALA A 87 0.71 14.10 -13.83
N GLY A 88 -0.59 13.95 -14.12
CA GLY A 88 -1.18 14.20 -15.44
C GLY A 88 -1.12 13.00 -16.40
N GLY A 89 -0.62 11.85 -15.93
CA GLY A 89 -0.64 10.60 -16.69
C GLY A 89 -1.95 9.83 -16.54
N SER A 90 -2.09 8.74 -17.30
CA SER A 90 -3.25 7.86 -17.24
C SER A 90 -2.93 6.51 -16.59
N ALA A 91 -3.82 6.02 -15.73
CA ALA A 91 -3.66 4.74 -15.04
C ALA A 91 -4.44 3.60 -15.70
N CYS A 92 -3.91 2.39 -15.66
CA CYS A 92 -4.59 1.21 -16.20
C CYS A 92 -5.85 0.87 -15.38
N HIS A 93 -7.00 0.75 -16.03
CA HIS A 93 -8.27 0.51 -15.34
C HIS A 93 -8.30 -0.84 -14.58
N PRO A 94 -8.81 -0.89 -13.32
CA PRO A 94 -8.89 -2.12 -12.51
C PRO A 94 -9.72 -3.26 -13.13
N GLY A 95 -10.89 -2.92 -13.68
CA GLY A 95 -11.87 -3.87 -14.21
C GLY A 95 -11.79 -3.99 -15.73
N PRO A 96 -12.04 -5.18 -16.31
CA PRO A 96 -12.19 -5.31 -17.76
C PRO A 96 -13.53 -4.69 -18.21
N GLN A 97 -13.62 -4.31 -19.49
CA GLN A 97 -14.85 -3.74 -20.10
C GLN A 97 -16.10 -4.61 -19.91
N ASN A 98 -15.92 -5.93 -19.83
CA ASN A 98 -17.01 -6.91 -19.79
C ASN A 98 -17.37 -7.42 -18.39
N ALA A 99 -16.73 -6.93 -17.32
CA ALA A 99 -17.11 -7.36 -15.99
C ALA A 99 -18.52 -6.86 -15.66
N ASP A 100 -19.34 -7.69 -15.00
CA ASP A 100 -20.74 -7.46 -14.61
C ASP A 100 -20.99 -6.20 -13.72
N PHE A 101 -20.01 -5.31 -13.60
CA PHE A 101 -20.09 -3.99 -12.96
C PHE A 101 -20.76 -2.92 -13.84
N MET A 102 -21.35 -3.29 -14.98
CA MET A 102 -22.13 -2.40 -15.85
C MET A 102 -23.40 -1.87 -15.16
N ARG A 103 -23.23 -1.00 -14.15
CA ARG A 103 -24.07 0.18 -14.09
C ARG A 103 -23.60 1.05 -15.25
N SER A 104 -24.46 1.23 -16.24
CA SER A 104 -24.23 2.16 -17.35
C SER A 104 -23.62 3.44 -16.80
N ASP A 105 -22.56 3.95 -17.43
CA ASP A 105 -21.86 5.21 -17.12
C ASP A 105 -20.74 5.13 -16.07
N VAL A 106 -20.56 4.02 -15.32
CA VAL A 106 -19.43 3.92 -14.37
C VAL A 106 -18.09 3.77 -15.10
N TYR A 107 -18.05 2.91 -16.12
CA TYR A 107 -16.82 2.63 -16.85
C TYR A 107 -16.37 3.85 -17.65
N GLU A 108 -17.30 4.48 -18.38
CA GLU A 108 -17.02 5.69 -19.15
C GLU A 108 -16.56 6.85 -18.26
N ARG A 109 -17.20 7.04 -17.09
CA ARG A 109 -16.78 8.04 -16.12
C ARG A 109 -15.37 7.76 -15.59
N ASP A 110 -15.05 6.50 -15.31
CA ASP A 110 -13.71 6.15 -14.82
C ASP A 110 -12.67 6.47 -15.91
N LEU A 111 -12.96 6.22 -17.20
CA LEU A 111 -12.07 6.66 -18.30
C LEU A 111 -11.89 8.19 -18.34
N GLU A 112 -12.98 8.95 -18.20
CA GLU A 112 -12.92 10.42 -18.10
C GLU A 112 -12.18 10.93 -16.85
N SER A 113 -12.01 10.07 -15.83
CA SER A 113 -11.35 10.38 -14.56
C SER A 113 -9.85 10.00 -14.54
N GLY A 114 -9.23 9.83 -15.73
CA GLY A 114 -7.79 9.58 -15.84
C GLY A 114 -7.41 8.10 -15.87
N TYR A 115 -8.33 7.22 -16.27
CA TYR A 115 -8.02 5.83 -16.58
C TYR A 115 -7.99 5.59 -18.09
N HIS A 116 -7.08 4.73 -18.55
CA HIS A 116 -7.15 4.17 -19.91
C HIS A 116 -7.73 2.75 -19.87
N GLU A 117 -8.19 2.28 -21.03
CA GLU A 117 -8.78 0.95 -21.17
C GLU A 117 -7.82 -0.14 -20.68
N LYS A 118 -8.35 -1.08 -19.89
CA LYS A 118 -7.55 -2.18 -19.34
C LYS A 118 -6.94 -3.01 -20.47
N GLY A 119 -5.61 -2.93 -20.59
CA GLY A 119 -4.84 -3.69 -21.57
C GLY A 119 -4.47 -2.93 -22.83
N SER A 120 -4.95 -1.70 -23.06
CA SER A 120 -4.46 -0.89 -24.20
C SER A 120 -2.97 -0.57 -24.06
N CYS A 121 -2.48 -0.45 -22.82
CA CYS A 121 -1.09 -0.17 -22.50
C CYS A 121 -0.11 -1.33 -22.71
N THR A 122 -0.52 -2.46 -23.30
CA THR A 122 0.40 -3.59 -23.57
C THR A 122 1.06 -3.53 -24.94
N ASP A 123 0.44 -2.81 -25.89
CA ASP A 123 0.79 -2.86 -27.31
C ASP A 123 1.09 -1.46 -27.91
N GLU A 124 0.82 -0.37 -27.19
CA GLU A 124 0.73 0.98 -27.76
C GLU A 124 1.97 1.89 -27.53
N THR A 125 2.83 1.62 -26.54
CA THR A 125 4.07 2.37 -26.30
C THR A 125 5.20 1.45 -25.84
N ASP A 126 6.45 1.73 -26.27
CA ASP A 126 7.64 0.97 -25.81
C ASP A 126 7.81 1.05 -24.29
N ALA A 127 7.28 2.10 -23.66
CA ALA A 127 7.23 2.23 -22.22
C ALA A 127 6.03 1.49 -21.58
N GLY A 128 4.80 1.62 -22.08
CA GLY A 128 3.63 1.02 -21.43
C GLY A 128 3.32 1.60 -20.04
N CYS A 129 2.27 1.09 -19.39
CA CYS A 129 1.77 1.63 -18.12
C CYS A 129 2.53 1.07 -16.91
N VAL A 130 3.16 1.94 -16.11
CA VAL A 130 3.90 1.55 -14.89
C VAL A 130 3.03 0.84 -13.84
N VAL A 131 1.75 1.25 -13.68
CA VAL A 131 0.82 0.59 -12.74
C VAL A 131 0.51 -0.83 -13.20
N TYR A 132 0.27 -1.01 -14.51
CA TYR A 132 0.03 -2.34 -15.06
C TYR A 132 1.27 -3.23 -14.92
N ASP A 133 2.46 -2.72 -15.23
CA ASP A 133 3.70 -3.49 -15.16
C ASP A 133 4.02 -3.95 -13.73
N LEU A 134 3.83 -3.05 -12.75
CA LEU A 134 4.06 -3.36 -11.34
C LEU A 134 3.05 -4.37 -10.78
N PHE A 135 1.75 -4.22 -11.10
CA PHE A 135 0.70 -5.04 -10.49
C PHE A 135 0.30 -6.29 -11.30
N GLY A 136 0.45 -6.25 -12.62
CA GLY A 136 0.06 -7.26 -13.59
C GLY A 136 -1.44 -7.57 -13.60
N GLY A 137 -1.79 -8.79 -14.05
CA GLY A 137 -3.14 -9.34 -13.88
C GLY A 137 -4.03 -9.33 -15.13
N PHE A 138 -3.43 -9.34 -16.33
CA PHE A 138 -4.13 -9.58 -17.59
C PHE A 138 -3.22 -10.31 -18.60
N GLN A 139 -3.81 -11.10 -19.51
CA GLN A 139 -3.09 -11.88 -20.55
C GLN A 139 -1.93 -12.75 -20.02
N ASP A 140 -2.11 -13.40 -18.86
CA ASP A 140 -1.09 -14.25 -18.24
C ASP A 140 0.26 -13.54 -17.92
N ARG A 141 0.30 -12.21 -17.92
CA ARG A 141 1.46 -11.43 -17.47
C ARG A 141 1.41 -11.24 -15.94
N PRO A 142 2.31 -11.88 -15.17
CA PRO A 142 2.37 -11.69 -13.73
C PRO A 142 2.92 -10.30 -13.41
N GLY A 143 2.41 -9.68 -12.36
CA GLY A 143 2.97 -8.43 -11.86
C GLY A 143 4.38 -8.60 -11.30
N LYS A 144 5.14 -7.52 -11.32
CA LYS A 144 6.53 -7.46 -10.84
C LYS A 144 6.65 -7.18 -9.34
N LEU A 145 5.54 -6.88 -8.66
CA LEU A 145 5.50 -6.71 -7.20
C LEU A 145 4.90 -7.93 -6.50
N LEU A 146 5.70 -8.57 -5.64
CA LEU A 146 5.21 -9.57 -4.70
C LEU A 146 4.70 -8.89 -3.42
N ARG A 147 3.41 -9.11 -3.14
CA ARG A 147 2.66 -8.49 -2.04
C ARG A 147 2.28 -9.56 -1.02
N ARG A 148 3.05 -9.69 0.06
CA ARG A 148 2.76 -10.69 1.11
C ARG A 148 1.63 -10.20 2.02
N PRO A 149 0.86 -11.10 2.68
CA PRO A 149 0.01 -10.69 3.79
C PRO A 149 0.85 -10.08 4.91
N ILE A 150 0.26 -9.18 5.69
CA ILE A 150 0.82 -8.80 7.00
C ILE A 150 0.31 -9.79 8.01
N ARG A 151 1.21 -10.58 8.61
CA ARG A 151 0.86 -11.38 9.78
C ARG A 151 0.99 -10.54 11.03
N PHE A 152 0.08 -10.68 11.97
CA PHE A 152 0.18 -9.96 13.24
C PHE A 152 0.02 -10.86 14.45
N SER A 153 0.60 -10.41 15.56
CA SER A 153 0.57 -11.08 16.85
C SER A 153 0.39 -10.06 17.98
N PRO A 154 -0.38 -10.38 19.04
CA PRO A 154 -0.41 -9.55 20.25
C PRO A 154 0.85 -9.72 21.10
N ILE A 155 1.69 -10.72 20.80
CA ILE A 155 2.93 -10.99 21.53
C ILE A 155 4.11 -10.46 20.71
N ARG A 156 4.62 -9.30 21.11
CA ARG A 156 5.71 -8.59 20.41
C ARG A 156 6.97 -9.42 20.17
N SER A 157 7.35 -10.30 21.10
CA SER A 157 8.53 -11.17 20.92
C SER A 157 8.36 -12.21 19.81
N GLN A 158 7.16 -12.36 19.26
CA GLN A 158 6.83 -13.24 18.15
C GLN A 158 6.67 -12.49 16.81
N VAL A 159 6.89 -11.17 16.80
CA VAL A 159 6.78 -10.33 15.60
C VAL A 159 8.16 -10.17 14.97
N ASP A 160 8.29 -10.57 13.70
CA ASP A 160 9.47 -10.26 12.90
C ASP A 160 9.16 -9.26 11.79
N VAL A 161 9.54 -7.99 12.03
CA VAL A 161 9.35 -6.90 11.07
C VAL A 161 10.16 -7.08 9.78
N LEU A 162 11.16 -7.97 9.72
CA LEU A 162 11.80 -8.27 8.44
C LEU A 162 11.01 -9.26 7.57
N ASN A 163 10.00 -9.91 8.15
CA ASN A 163 9.10 -10.80 7.42
C ASN A 163 7.77 -10.13 7.06
N GLY A 164 7.64 -8.81 7.25
CA GLY A 164 6.39 -8.09 7.00
C GLY A 164 5.34 -8.41 8.07
N GLU A 165 5.76 -8.53 9.33
CA GLU A 165 4.87 -8.79 10.45
C GLU A 165 4.65 -7.53 11.29
N ALA A 166 3.56 -7.55 12.08
CA ALA A 166 3.16 -6.45 12.96
C ALA A 166 2.73 -6.94 14.35
N GLU A 167 2.94 -6.08 15.35
CA GLU A 167 2.25 -6.19 16.62
C GLU A 167 0.82 -5.67 16.43
N ALA A 168 -0.19 -6.40 16.88
CA ALA A 168 -1.57 -5.91 16.89
C ALA A 168 -2.44 -6.68 17.89
N HIS A 169 -3.53 -6.07 18.33
CA HIS A 169 -4.42 -6.64 19.34
C HIS A 169 -5.85 -6.71 18.83
N TYR A 170 -6.54 -7.83 19.06
CA TYR A 170 -7.99 -7.84 18.86
C TYR A 170 -8.66 -6.96 19.91
N ARG A 171 -9.61 -6.15 19.42
CA ARG A 171 -10.53 -5.35 20.21
C ARG A 171 -11.94 -5.69 19.76
N GLN A 172 -12.93 -5.45 20.60
CA GLN A 172 -14.32 -5.49 20.21
C GLN A 172 -14.87 -4.06 20.28
N ILE A 173 -15.52 -3.61 19.21
CA ILE A 173 -16.28 -2.37 19.21
C ILE A 173 -17.77 -2.69 19.19
N SER A 174 -18.51 -1.95 20.00
CA SER A 174 -19.96 -2.06 20.08
C SER A 174 -20.60 -0.90 19.34
N ASN A 175 -21.36 -1.20 18.28
CA ASN A 175 -21.94 -0.19 17.40
C ASN A 175 -23.47 -0.27 17.41
N GLN A 176 -24.11 0.90 17.50
CA GLN A 176 -25.56 1.05 17.32
C GLN A 176 -25.84 1.66 15.94
N VAL A 177 -26.52 0.90 15.08
CA VAL A 177 -27.10 1.41 13.84
C VAL A 177 -28.37 2.16 14.21
N ARG A 178 -28.42 3.46 13.94
CA ARG A 178 -29.56 4.34 14.24
C ARG A 178 -30.33 4.67 12.97
N SER A 179 -31.65 4.86 13.09
CA SER A 179 -32.46 5.32 11.96
C SER A 179 -31.98 6.70 11.49
N ARG A 180 -31.89 6.87 10.16
CA ARG A 180 -31.64 8.19 9.55
C ARG A 180 -32.93 8.97 9.30
N ASN A 181 -34.10 8.34 9.47
CA ASN A 181 -35.39 9.00 9.29
C ASN A 181 -35.66 9.97 10.44
N ALA A 182 -36.05 11.20 10.10
CA ALA A 182 -36.35 12.24 11.09
C ALA A 182 -37.53 11.85 12.00
N GLU A 183 -38.53 11.16 11.46
CA GLU A 183 -39.73 10.69 12.19
C GLU A 183 -39.40 9.68 13.29
N ASP A 184 -38.36 8.87 13.07
CA ASP A 184 -37.91 7.87 14.04
C ASP A 184 -36.99 8.48 15.11
N GLY A 185 -36.68 9.78 15.08
CA GLY A 185 -35.85 10.45 16.10
C GLY A 185 -34.47 9.81 16.33
N GLY A 186 -33.95 9.06 15.36
CA GLY A 186 -32.72 8.28 15.51
C GLY A 186 -32.84 7.10 16.47
N GLN A 187 -34.01 6.46 16.61
CA GLN A 187 -34.12 5.21 17.38
C GLN A 187 -33.08 4.17 16.90
N PRO A 188 -32.47 3.41 17.83
CA PRO A 188 -31.54 2.34 17.47
C PRO A 188 -32.29 1.22 16.74
N LEU A 189 -31.86 0.92 15.51
CA LEU A 189 -32.41 -0.13 14.65
C LEU A 189 -31.73 -1.47 14.89
N ARG A 190 -30.42 -1.44 15.18
CA ARG A 190 -29.63 -2.66 15.41
C ARG A 190 -28.46 -2.36 16.32
N HIS A 191 -28.19 -3.29 17.21
CA HIS A 191 -26.94 -3.38 17.95
C HIS A 191 -26.06 -4.45 17.31
N ALA A 192 -24.79 -4.17 17.09
CA ALA A 192 -23.83 -5.14 16.59
C ALA A 192 -22.47 -4.91 17.23
N ASP A 193 -21.94 -5.98 17.83
CA ASP A 193 -20.55 -6.04 18.24
C ASP A 193 -19.71 -6.55 17.07
N ARG A 194 -18.56 -5.91 16.83
CA ARG A 194 -17.63 -6.28 15.76
C ARG A 194 -16.22 -6.37 16.33
N ASP A 195 -15.56 -7.48 16.04
CA ASP A 195 -14.14 -7.62 16.33
C ASP A 195 -13.34 -6.75 15.36
N VAL A 196 -12.33 -6.07 15.87
CA VAL A 196 -11.45 -5.18 15.13
C VAL A 196 -10.00 -5.39 15.52
N VAL A 197 -9.08 -5.03 14.62
CA VAL A 197 -7.65 -5.05 14.92
C VAL A 197 -7.26 -3.66 15.41
N GLY A 198 -6.78 -3.56 16.63
CA GLY A 198 -6.36 -2.29 17.24
C GLY A 198 -4.85 -2.23 17.46
N ASN A 199 -4.32 -1.01 17.44
CA ASN A 199 -2.92 -0.69 17.69
C ASN A 199 -1.96 -1.54 16.83
N LEU A 200 -2.25 -1.65 15.53
CA LEU A 200 -1.34 -2.33 14.62
C LEU A 200 -0.08 -1.47 14.47
N SER A 201 1.09 -2.08 14.65
CA SER A 201 2.39 -1.43 14.48
C SER A 201 3.38 -2.45 13.93
N GLY A 202 3.90 -2.20 12.74
CA GLY A 202 4.92 -3.06 12.14
C GLY A 202 5.15 -2.76 10.68
N THR A 203 5.43 -3.80 9.91
CA THR A 203 5.83 -3.65 8.51
C THR A 203 4.97 -4.46 7.57
N TRP A 204 4.86 -3.97 6.35
CA TRP A 204 4.43 -4.74 5.19
C TRP A 204 5.61 -4.91 4.24
N LYS A 205 5.96 -6.16 3.98
CA LYS A 205 7.08 -6.51 3.10
C LYS A 205 6.61 -6.67 1.66
N LEU A 206 7.02 -5.72 0.83
CA LEU A 206 6.94 -5.79 -0.63
C LEU A 206 8.26 -6.33 -1.18
N THR A 207 8.22 -7.17 -2.20
CA THR A 207 9.44 -7.61 -2.90
C THR A 207 9.29 -7.36 -4.38
N LEU A 208 10.25 -6.63 -4.96
CA LEU A 208 10.37 -6.44 -6.40
C LEU A 208 10.93 -7.72 -7.03
N ARG A 209 10.20 -8.31 -7.98
CA ARG A 209 10.71 -9.43 -8.79
C ARG A 209 11.72 -8.95 -9.81
N GLU A 210 11.50 -7.74 -10.30
CA GLU A 210 12.37 -6.96 -11.15
C GLU A 210 12.54 -5.60 -10.46
N SER A 211 13.77 -5.27 -10.10
CA SER A 211 14.07 -3.98 -9.48
C SER A 211 14.24 -2.95 -10.59
N LYS A 212 13.27 -2.05 -10.72
CA LYS A 212 13.37 -0.88 -11.60
C LYS A 212 13.21 0.41 -10.80
N PRO A 213 13.97 1.48 -11.11
CA PRO A 213 13.91 2.73 -10.37
C PRO A 213 12.50 3.35 -10.30
N GLU A 214 11.77 3.33 -11.41
CA GLU A 214 10.42 3.87 -11.53
C GLU A 214 9.40 3.11 -10.66
N PHE A 215 9.62 1.83 -10.37
CA PHE A 215 8.78 1.08 -9.43
C PHE A 215 9.01 1.54 -8.00
N VAL A 216 10.26 1.77 -7.62
CA VAL A 216 10.60 2.33 -6.32
C VAL A 216 10.00 3.73 -6.19
N GLY A 217 10.16 4.58 -7.20
CA GLY A 217 9.57 5.91 -7.25
C GLY A 217 8.05 5.88 -7.07
N LEU A 218 7.36 4.99 -7.79
CA LEU A 218 5.91 4.81 -7.67
C LEU A 218 5.50 4.39 -6.27
N LEU A 219 6.21 3.44 -5.65
CA LEU A 219 5.91 2.98 -4.30
C LEU A 219 6.14 4.07 -3.25
N LEU A 220 7.21 4.86 -3.39
CA LEU A 220 7.52 5.97 -2.49
C LEU A 220 6.42 7.03 -2.52
N GLU A 221 6.07 7.50 -3.71
CA GLU A 221 5.02 8.51 -3.89
C GLU A 221 3.64 7.96 -3.48
N ALA A 222 3.32 6.70 -3.81
CA ALA A 222 2.03 6.11 -3.46
C ALA A 222 1.85 5.96 -1.95
N VAL A 223 2.88 5.50 -1.23
CA VAL A 223 2.81 5.38 0.23
C VAL A 223 2.70 6.77 0.88
N ALA A 224 3.48 7.75 0.42
CA ALA A 224 3.40 9.12 0.92
C ALA A 224 2.02 9.77 0.64
N PHE A 225 1.44 9.51 -0.54
CA PHE A 225 0.10 9.95 -0.89
C PHE A 225 -0.94 9.32 0.06
N LEU A 226 -0.90 8.01 0.26
CA LEU A 226 -1.86 7.30 1.11
C LEU A 226 -1.79 7.74 2.58
N ASP A 227 -0.59 8.03 3.08
CA ASP A 227 -0.38 8.62 4.41
C ASP A 227 -0.99 10.02 4.52
N ALA A 228 -0.67 10.90 3.57
CA ALA A 228 -1.19 12.27 3.54
C ALA A 228 -2.73 12.34 3.46
N HIS A 229 -3.35 11.32 2.86
CA HIS A 229 -4.81 11.23 2.70
C HIS A 229 -5.43 10.17 3.63
N ALA A 230 -4.73 9.69 4.67
CA ALA A 230 -5.21 8.60 5.53
C ALA A 230 -6.54 8.91 6.24
N SER A 231 -6.87 10.18 6.44
CA SER A 231 -8.13 10.63 7.03
C SER A 231 -9.32 10.57 6.06
N GLU A 232 -9.07 10.52 4.76
CA GLU A 232 -10.07 10.52 3.71
C GLU A 232 -10.60 9.10 3.48
N PHE A 233 -11.92 8.95 3.54
CA PHE A 233 -12.56 7.63 3.55
C PHE A 233 -12.23 6.76 2.32
N GLU A 234 -11.98 7.38 1.17
CA GLU A 234 -11.63 6.67 -0.06
C GLU A 234 -10.22 6.05 -0.03
N PHE A 235 -9.30 6.62 0.76
CA PHE A 235 -7.92 6.18 0.89
C PHE A 235 -7.64 5.40 2.18
N GLN A 236 -8.65 5.17 3.02
CA GLN A 236 -8.50 4.31 4.20
C GLN A 236 -8.22 2.85 3.82
N LEU A 237 -7.37 2.19 4.61
CA LEU A 237 -7.07 0.78 4.41
C LEU A 237 -8.34 -0.06 4.61
N GLY A 238 -8.74 -0.75 3.55
CA GLY A 238 -9.99 -1.51 3.50
C GLY A 238 -11.21 -0.74 3.01
N GLY A 239 -11.04 0.49 2.49
CA GLY A 239 -12.05 1.49 2.10
C GLY A 239 -13.26 1.07 1.24
N ALA A 240 -13.83 2.02 0.47
CA ALA A 240 -15.23 2.04 -0.02
C ALA A 240 -15.84 0.74 -0.61
N ARG A 241 -15.03 -0.20 -1.12
CA ARG A 241 -15.47 -1.47 -1.71
C ARG A 241 -15.55 -2.64 -0.71
N ASN A 242 -14.90 -2.55 0.46
CA ASN A 242 -14.75 -3.66 1.41
C ASN A 242 -15.25 -3.35 2.84
N PHE A 243 -15.98 -2.25 3.08
CA PHE A 243 -16.53 -1.88 4.40
C PHE A 243 -15.49 -1.85 5.55
N GLY A 244 -14.21 -1.69 5.21
CA GLY A 244 -13.11 -1.55 6.16
C GLY A 244 -12.72 -0.08 6.31
N GLY A 245 -12.45 0.32 7.54
CA GLY A 245 -11.99 1.67 7.87
C GLY A 245 -10.77 1.53 8.77
N GLY A 246 -9.60 1.82 8.21
CA GLY A 246 -8.35 1.93 8.93
C GLY A 246 -7.60 3.16 8.44
N MET A 247 -7.58 4.21 9.26
CA MET A 247 -6.66 5.33 9.07
C MET A 247 -5.26 4.80 9.38
N ALA A 248 -4.44 4.65 8.35
CA ALA A 248 -3.11 4.09 8.48
C ALA A 248 -2.08 5.20 8.29
N ASP A 249 -1.28 5.44 9.32
CA ASP A 249 -0.04 6.18 9.16
C ASP A 249 0.95 5.23 8.45
N ALA A 250 1.51 5.67 7.33
CA ALA A 250 2.26 4.81 6.42
C ALA A 250 3.52 5.50 5.90
N TRP A 251 4.62 4.76 5.84
CA TRP A 251 5.87 5.30 5.31
C TRP A 251 6.73 4.18 4.73
N VAL A 252 7.58 4.50 3.75
CA VAL A 252 8.61 3.57 3.31
C VAL A 252 9.79 3.69 4.27
N ILE A 253 10.21 2.56 4.85
CA ILE A 253 11.41 2.52 5.69
C ILE A 253 12.62 2.78 4.81
N ASN A 254 13.50 3.68 5.28
CA ASN A 254 14.69 4.10 4.55
C ASN A 254 15.48 2.88 4.02
N PRO A 255 15.58 2.71 2.70
CA PRO A 255 16.28 1.56 2.11
C PRO A 255 17.77 1.48 2.46
N LEU A 256 18.40 2.56 2.94
CA LEU A 256 19.80 2.57 3.41
C LEU A 256 19.97 1.93 4.80
N TYR A 257 18.87 1.68 5.51
CA TYR A 257 18.93 1.06 6.82
C TYR A 257 19.40 -0.38 6.71
N SER A 258 20.27 -0.79 7.63
CA SER A 258 20.54 -2.19 7.86
C SER A 258 19.31 -2.89 8.43
N GLU A 259 19.24 -4.20 8.28
CA GLU A 259 18.27 -5.07 8.95
C GLU A 259 18.10 -4.80 10.47
N ARG A 260 19.18 -4.41 11.14
CA ARG A 260 19.17 -4.08 12.57
C ARG A 260 18.50 -2.73 12.83
N GLU A 261 18.70 -1.76 11.94
CA GLU A 261 18.09 -0.44 12.01
C GLU A 261 16.59 -0.53 11.73
N VAL A 262 16.16 -1.35 10.77
CA VAL A 262 14.74 -1.65 10.53
C VAL A 262 14.06 -2.19 11.80
N ARG A 263 14.68 -3.17 12.48
CA ARG A 263 14.15 -3.69 13.75
C ARG A 263 14.14 -2.64 14.87
N ARG A 264 15.06 -1.68 14.84
CA ARG A 264 15.13 -0.59 15.82
C ARG A 264 13.97 0.40 15.65
N VAL A 265 13.50 0.66 14.42
CA VAL A 265 12.34 1.55 14.16
C VAL A 265 11.13 1.13 15.01
N PHE A 266 10.83 -0.17 15.07
CA PHE A 266 9.71 -0.70 15.86
C PHE A 266 10.10 -1.11 17.28
N ASN A 267 11.32 -0.78 17.71
CA ASN A 267 11.77 -1.01 19.08
C ASN A 267 11.58 0.24 19.93
N GLN A 268 10.37 0.46 20.47
CA GLN A 268 10.04 1.55 21.40
C GLN A 268 11.06 1.80 22.55
N ALA A 269 11.87 0.82 22.96
CA ALA A 269 12.90 1.02 23.98
C ALA A 269 14.18 1.67 23.44
N GLN A 270 14.28 1.87 22.12
CA GLN A 270 15.45 2.38 21.42
C GLN A 270 15.04 3.56 20.53
N GLY A 271 15.72 4.70 20.66
CA GLY A 271 15.57 5.83 19.73
C GLY A 271 16.41 5.65 18.45
N ALA A 272 16.27 6.56 17.49
CA ALA A 272 17.16 6.63 16.33
C ALA A 272 18.63 6.82 16.75
N THR A 273 19.57 6.23 16.00
CA THR A 273 21.01 6.50 16.17
C THR A 273 21.42 7.70 15.31
N GLN A 274 22.62 8.24 15.57
CA GLN A 274 23.23 9.23 14.67
C GLN A 274 23.42 8.67 13.25
N ALA A 275 23.86 7.42 13.13
CA ALA A 275 24.04 6.78 11.82
C ALA A 275 22.72 6.65 11.03
N MET A 276 21.60 6.38 11.71
CA MET A 276 20.28 6.38 11.07
C MET A 276 19.91 7.77 10.58
N ALA A 277 20.15 8.81 11.39
CA ALA A 277 19.88 10.19 10.99
C ALA A 277 20.73 10.64 9.78
N GLU A 278 22.01 10.25 9.73
CA GLU A 278 22.88 10.50 8.56
C GLU A 278 22.36 9.80 7.31
N LYS A 279 21.88 8.55 7.43
CA LYS A 279 21.23 7.84 6.32
C LYS A 279 19.91 8.47 5.90
N ASP A 280 19.13 9.01 6.83
CA ASP A 280 17.89 9.73 6.51
C ASP A 280 18.18 11.01 5.72
N ASP A 281 19.24 11.71 6.10
CA ASP A 281 19.74 12.88 5.38
C ASP A 281 20.17 12.53 3.95
N VAL A 282 21.01 11.51 3.78
CA VAL A 282 21.45 11.04 2.44
C VAL A 282 20.26 10.58 1.61
N TRP A 283 19.38 9.76 2.19
CA TRP A 283 18.19 9.27 1.50
C TRP A 283 17.33 10.41 0.98
N THR A 284 17.02 11.39 1.84
CA THR A 284 16.11 12.49 1.50
C THR A 284 16.72 13.46 0.50
N LYS A 285 18.03 13.74 0.60
CA LYS A 285 18.68 14.79 -0.20
C LYS A 285 19.27 14.29 -1.51
N GLU A 286 19.68 13.02 -1.56
CA GLU A 286 20.54 12.52 -2.63
C GLU A 286 19.97 11.27 -3.33
N CYS A 287 19.18 10.44 -2.66
CA CYS A 287 18.70 9.18 -3.26
C CYS A 287 17.24 9.23 -3.72
N ARG A 288 16.33 9.74 -2.87
CA ARG A 288 14.87 9.64 -3.09
C ARG A 288 14.45 10.24 -4.43
N ASP A 289 14.98 11.42 -4.74
CA ASP A 289 14.55 12.18 -5.92
C ASP A 289 14.95 11.48 -7.22
N GLU A 290 16.03 10.70 -7.24
CA GLU A 290 16.42 9.90 -8.41
C GLU A 290 15.34 8.89 -8.82
N PHE A 291 14.76 8.19 -7.84
CA PHE A 291 13.67 7.25 -8.07
C PHE A 291 12.39 7.96 -8.55
N VAL A 292 12.11 9.13 -8.00
CA VAL A 292 10.95 9.94 -8.41
C VAL A 292 11.13 10.49 -9.82
N ARG A 293 12.34 10.92 -10.19
CA ARG A 293 12.67 11.34 -11.56
C ARG A 293 12.51 10.20 -12.57
N ALA A 294 12.93 8.99 -12.22
CA ALA A 294 12.70 7.82 -13.05
C ALA A 294 11.20 7.52 -13.25
N LEU A 295 10.39 7.63 -12.19
CA LEU A 295 8.93 7.54 -12.30
C LEU A 295 8.36 8.60 -13.23
N GLN A 296 8.76 9.86 -13.07
CA GLN A 296 8.27 10.95 -13.89
C GLN A 296 8.63 10.77 -15.36
N GLY A 297 9.87 10.37 -15.65
CA GLY A 297 10.30 10.02 -17.01
C GLY A 297 9.45 8.90 -17.59
N ARG A 298 9.13 7.88 -16.78
CA ARG A 298 8.28 6.76 -17.19
C ARG A 298 6.85 7.19 -17.53
N VAL A 299 6.26 8.04 -16.69
CA VAL A 299 4.89 8.56 -16.91
C VAL A 299 4.86 9.47 -18.15
N ALA A 300 5.84 10.35 -18.31
CA ALA A 300 5.94 11.22 -19.48
C ALA A 300 6.17 10.46 -20.79
N ALA A 301 6.99 9.40 -20.78
CA ALA A 301 7.20 8.56 -21.95
C ALA A 301 5.92 7.83 -22.40
N HIS A 302 5.00 7.52 -21.47
CA HIS A 302 3.73 6.88 -21.76
C HIS A 302 2.68 7.88 -22.28
N ASP A 303 2.47 9.01 -21.58
CA ASP A 303 1.35 9.92 -21.84
C ASP A 303 1.72 11.19 -22.62
N GLY A 304 3.00 11.44 -22.90
CA GLY A 304 3.51 12.46 -23.85
C GLY A 304 3.38 13.93 -23.42
N ASP A 305 2.39 14.29 -22.60
CA ASP A 305 2.03 15.66 -22.20
C ASP A 305 2.18 15.92 -20.69
N VAL A 306 3.14 15.23 -20.04
CA VAL A 306 3.42 15.42 -18.61
C VAL A 306 4.62 16.36 -18.42
N PRO A 307 4.52 17.41 -17.60
CA PRO A 307 5.65 18.31 -17.33
C PRO A 307 6.86 17.54 -16.80
N MET A 308 7.94 17.50 -17.58
CA MET A 308 9.22 16.94 -17.16
C MET A 308 9.96 17.90 -16.22
N PRO A 309 10.63 17.44 -15.16
CA PRO A 309 11.55 18.29 -14.41
C PRO A 309 12.82 18.51 -15.24
N GLY A 310 13.11 19.76 -15.56
CA GLY A 310 14.35 20.16 -16.25
C GLY A 310 14.19 20.54 -17.72
N GLY A 311 12.97 20.58 -18.25
CA GLY A 311 12.71 21.27 -19.52
C GLY A 311 12.71 22.78 -19.28
N ASP A 312 13.69 23.50 -19.84
CA ASP A 312 13.65 24.95 -19.94
C ASP A 312 12.33 25.38 -20.61
N GLY A 313 11.42 25.93 -19.81
CA GLY A 313 10.28 26.72 -20.26
C GLY A 313 10.66 28.18 -20.47
#